data_AF-A0A8T5PN88-F1
#
_entry.id   AF-A0A8T5PN88-F1
#
_cell.length_a   1.000
_cell.length_b   1.000
_cell.length_c   1.000
_cell.angle_alpha   90.00
_cell.angle_beta   90.00
_cell.angle_gamma   90.00
#
_symmetry.space_group_name_H-M   'P 1'
#
loop_
_entity.id
_entity.type
_entity.pdbx_description
1 polymer ?
#
loop_
_entity_poly.entity_id
_entity_poly.type
_entity_poly.pdbx_seq_one_letter_code
_entity_poly.pdbx_strand_id
1 'polypeptide(L)'
;MKGVSPLIATVLLIAFTLSIAGLLGGWLSGLTKTQTETLEKSSQETMNCTGSVLNIINVVCGNATPNEPNALRIVLANEGNNALYGFSTFAQVGSNQYINSTGGPTSESPLTPGDHATLEYYCPTICTDGSIVSKVRVSPSNCPTAWSEKLVSVTCN
;
A
#
# COMPACT_ATOMS: atom_id res chain seq x y z
N MET A 1 -12.16 66.46 -3.77
CA MET A 1 -11.47 65.19 -3.42
C MET A 1 -10.55 65.47 -2.24
N LYS A 2 -10.98 65.15 -1.01
CA LYS A 2 -10.16 65.37 0.18
C LYS A 2 -9.09 64.28 0.20
N GLY A 3 -7.84 64.66 -0.06
CA GLY A 3 -6.69 63.75 -0.04
C GLY A 3 -6.56 63.14 1.35
N VAL A 4 -6.61 61.82 1.43
CA VAL A 4 -6.25 61.08 2.64
C VAL A 4 -4.85 61.55 3.05
N SER A 5 -4.69 61.99 4.30
CA SER A 5 -3.38 62.44 4.79
C SER A 5 -2.34 61.34 4.53
N PRO A 6 -1.26 61.61 3.77
CA PRO A 6 -0.27 60.61 3.39
C PRO A 6 0.29 59.82 4.57
N LEU A 7 0.29 60.43 5.76
CA LEU A 7 0.78 59.84 7.00
C LEU A 7 -0.16 58.78 7.59
N ILE A 8 -1.48 58.88 7.35
CA ILE A 8 -2.45 57.88 7.83
C ILE A 8 -2.45 56.65 6.90
N ALA A 9 -2.29 56.88 5.59
CA ALA A 9 -2.26 55.81 4.60
C ALA A 9 -1.06 54.86 4.82
N THR A 10 0.11 55.39 5.18
CA THR A 10 1.31 54.58 5.44
C THR A 10 1.18 53.72 6.69
N VAL A 11 0.61 54.26 7.77
CA VAL A 11 0.39 53.52 9.02
C VAL A 11 -0.61 52.38 8.82
N LEU A 12 -1.71 52.62 8.09
CA LEU A 12 -2.69 51.58 7.77
C LEU A 12 -2.08 50.46 6.91
N LEU A 13 -1.19 50.81 5.98
CA LEU A 13 -0.50 49.83 5.15
C LEU A 13 0.44 48.93 5.97
N ILE A 14 1.19 49.51 6.92
CA ILE A 14 2.09 48.75 7.81
C ILE A 14 1.30 47.82 8.75
N ALA A 15 0.20 48.29 9.32
CA ALA A 15 -0.64 47.46 10.19
C ALA A 15 -1.24 46.26 9.43
N PHE A 16 -1.63 46.48 8.17
CA PHE A 16 -2.16 45.43 7.31
C PHE A 16 -1.10 44.39 6.92
N THR A 17 0.13 44.81 6.58
CA THR A 17 1.21 43.86 6.24
C THR A 17 1.63 43.00 7.43
N LEU A 18 1.70 43.57 8.64
CA LEU A 18 2.00 42.79 9.86
C LEU A 18 0.90 41.79 10.20
N SER A 19 -0.36 42.17 9.99
CA SER A 19 -1.51 41.28 10.21
C SER A 19 -1.49 40.08 9.25
N ILE A 20 -1.19 40.32 7.97
CA ILE A 20 -1.05 39.25 6.97
C ILE A 20 0.17 38.38 7.28
N ALA A 21 1.30 38.97 7.66
CA ALA A 21 2.52 38.23 7.97
C ALA A 21 2.32 37.27 9.15
N GLY A 22 1.59 37.69 10.20
CA GLY A 22 1.24 36.82 11.33
C GLY A 22 0.34 35.66 10.93
N LEU A 23 -0.68 35.93 10.10
CA LEU A 23 -1.58 34.90 9.57
C LEU A 23 -0.85 33.88 8.69
N LEU A 24 -0.02 34.35 7.77
CA LEU A 24 0.75 33.48 6.87
C LEU A 24 1.84 32.70 7.62
N GLY A 25 2.48 33.31 8.63
CA GLY A 25 3.49 32.63 9.44
C GLY A 25 2.94 31.42 10.19
N GLY A 26 1.74 31.55 10.78
CA GLY A 26 1.06 30.44 11.43
C GLY A 26 0.68 29.31 10.47
N TRP A 27 0.10 29.66 9.31
CA TRP A 27 -0.29 28.67 8.30
C TRP A 27 0.91 27.96 7.67
N LEU A 28 1.97 28.70 7.32
CA LEU A 28 3.19 28.15 6.73
C LEU A 28 3.92 27.21 7.71
N SER A 29 3.98 27.57 8.99
CA SER A 29 4.56 26.70 10.02
C SER A 29 3.75 25.40 10.18
N GLY A 30 2.42 25.49 10.19
CA GLY A 30 1.54 24.31 10.21
C GLY A 30 1.69 23.41 8.97
N LEU A 31 1.76 24.01 7.78
CA LEU A 31 2.02 23.29 6.53
C LEU A 31 3.39 22.60 6.55
N THR A 32 4.43 23.31 6.97
CA THR A 32 5.80 22.78 7.06
C THR A 32 5.84 21.61 8.03
N LYS A 33 5.24 21.74 9.22
CA LYS A 33 5.15 20.66 10.21
C LYS A 33 4.43 19.44 9.66
N THR A 34 3.30 19.63 8.98
CA THR A 34 2.53 18.52 8.37
C THR A 34 3.35 17.80 7.29
N GLN A 35 4.08 18.56 6.47
CA GLN A 35 4.97 18.00 5.45
C GLN A 35 6.13 17.22 6.09
N THR A 36 6.77 17.77 7.12
CA THR A 36 7.85 17.09 7.85
C THR A 36 7.37 15.79 8.47
N GLU A 37 6.22 15.79 9.16
CA GLU A 37 5.65 14.58 9.77
C GLU A 37 5.31 13.50 8.73
N THR A 38 4.86 13.90 7.53
CA THR A 38 4.57 12.97 6.43
C THR A 38 5.85 12.35 5.87
N LEU A 39 6.89 13.18 5.69
CA LEU A 39 8.19 12.72 5.21
C LEU A 39 8.91 11.82 6.23
N GLU A 40 8.83 12.15 7.52
CA GLU A 40 9.39 11.35 8.59
C GLU A 40 8.77 9.95 8.63
N LYS A 41 7.43 9.85 8.53
CA LYS A 41 6.73 8.56 8.47
C LYS A 41 7.17 7.72 7.27
N SER A 42 7.17 8.32 6.08
CA SER A 42 7.59 7.62 4.86
C SER A 42 9.06 7.19 4.90
N SER A 43 9.94 8.02 5.46
CA SER A 43 11.36 7.69 5.64
C SER A 43 11.55 6.56 6.64
N GLN A 44 10.84 6.59 7.77
CA GLN A 44 10.92 5.54 8.78
C GLN A 44 10.35 4.21 8.29
N GLU A 45 9.23 4.23 7.56
CA GLU A 45 8.69 3.03 6.89
C GLU A 45 9.70 2.46 5.86
N THR A 46 10.32 3.33 5.07
CA THR A 46 11.34 2.90 4.08
C THR A 46 12.56 2.28 4.76
N MET A 47 13.04 2.89 5.86
CA MET A 47 14.16 2.36 6.63
C MET A 47 13.81 1.03 7.28
N ASN A 48 12.63 0.89 7.86
CA ASN A 48 12.18 -0.35 8.51
C ASN A 48 11.99 -1.49 7.52
N CYS A 49 11.66 -1.19 6.26
CA CYS A 49 11.48 -2.19 5.21
C CYS A 49 12.72 -2.40 4.35
N THR A 50 13.83 -1.74 4.69
CA THR A 50 15.11 -1.98 4.02
C THR A 50 15.54 -3.43 4.28
N GLY A 51 15.77 -4.19 3.21
CA GLY A 51 16.12 -5.61 3.30
C GLY A 51 14.91 -6.55 3.39
N SER A 52 13.68 -6.06 3.32
CA SER A 52 12.49 -6.88 3.12
C SER A 52 12.39 -7.30 1.65
N VAL A 53 12.40 -8.61 1.39
CA VAL A 53 12.31 -9.16 0.03
C VAL A 53 11.25 -10.25 0.04
N LEU A 54 10.22 -10.08 -0.78
CA LEU A 54 9.14 -11.05 -0.95
C LEU A 54 9.23 -11.68 -2.33
N ASN A 55 9.11 -13.00 -2.40
CA ASN A 55 9.12 -13.73 -3.66
C ASN A 55 7.86 -14.59 -3.81
N ILE A 56 7.24 -14.55 -4.98
CA ILE A 56 6.14 -15.44 -5.36
C ILE A 56 6.73 -16.69 -6.01
N ILE A 57 6.72 -17.80 -5.28
CA ILE A 57 7.27 -19.07 -5.74
C ILE A 57 6.31 -19.71 -6.73
N ASN A 58 5.07 -19.93 -6.31
CA ASN A 58 4.09 -20.66 -7.09
C ASN A 58 2.70 -20.02 -7.00
N VAL A 59 1.93 -20.19 -8.07
CA VAL A 59 0.52 -19.76 -8.15
C VAL A 59 -0.26 -20.94 -8.71
N VAL A 60 -1.29 -21.35 -7.99
CA VAL A 60 -2.19 -22.44 -8.38
C VAL A 60 -3.62 -21.89 -8.30
N CYS A 61 -4.44 -22.20 -9.28
CA CYS A 61 -5.86 -21.90 -9.24
C CYS A 61 -6.61 -23.21 -9.43
N GLY A 62 -7.41 -23.61 -8.44
CA GLY A 62 -8.19 -24.84 -8.56
C GLY A 62 -8.82 -25.36 -7.28
N ASN A 63 -9.63 -26.41 -7.45
CA ASN A 63 -10.36 -27.05 -6.37
C ASN A 63 -9.46 -28.02 -5.59
N ALA A 64 -9.50 -27.97 -4.25
CA ALA A 64 -8.86 -29.03 -3.44
C ALA A 64 -9.72 -30.29 -3.37
N THR A 65 -11.04 -30.12 -3.43
CA THR A 65 -12.01 -31.21 -3.37
C THR A 65 -13.03 -31.12 -4.50
N PRO A 66 -13.54 -32.26 -5.00
CA PRO A 66 -14.62 -32.26 -5.98
C PRO A 66 -15.86 -31.52 -5.43
N ASN A 67 -16.41 -30.58 -6.21
CA ASN A 67 -17.61 -29.76 -5.91
C ASN A 67 -17.42 -28.57 -4.95
N GLU A 68 -16.20 -28.27 -4.50
CA GLU A 68 -15.90 -26.93 -4.00
C GLU A 68 -15.54 -26.02 -5.18
N PRO A 69 -15.76 -24.70 -5.11
CA PRO A 69 -15.34 -23.81 -6.17
C PRO A 69 -13.89 -23.37 -5.98
N ASN A 70 -13.32 -22.88 -7.07
CA ASN A 70 -11.87 -22.73 -7.16
C ASN A 70 -11.34 -21.73 -6.13
N ALA A 71 -10.19 -22.11 -5.56
CA ALA A 71 -9.38 -21.26 -4.73
C ALA A 71 -8.10 -20.87 -5.47
N LEU A 72 -7.73 -19.60 -5.36
CA LEU A 72 -6.42 -19.10 -5.76
C LEU A 72 -5.43 -19.30 -4.61
N ARG A 73 -4.43 -20.14 -4.82
CA ARG A 73 -3.36 -20.44 -3.87
C ARG A 73 -2.05 -19.84 -4.35
N ILE A 74 -1.44 -18.98 -3.54
CA ILE A 74 -0.19 -18.30 -3.86
C ILE A 74 0.82 -18.66 -2.79
N VAL A 75 1.91 -19.30 -3.21
CA VAL A 75 3.02 -19.65 -2.33
C VAL A 75 4.05 -18.52 -2.37
N LEU A 76 4.31 -17.98 -1.19
CA LEU A 76 5.27 -16.91 -0.95
C LEU A 76 6.47 -17.45 -0.20
N ALA A 77 7.63 -16.84 -0.43
CA ALA A 77 8.78 -16.91 0.45
C ALA A 77 9.21 -15.51 0.87
N ASN A 78 9.55 -15.38 2.15
CA ASN A 78 10.24 -14.21 2.64
C ASN A 78 11.74 -14.44 2.52
N GLU A 79 12.34 -13.85 1.49
CA GLU A 79 13.79 -13.92 1.25
C GLU A 79 14.54 -12.74 1.88
N GLY A 80 13.82 -11.87 2.59
CA GLY A 80 14.37 -10.72 3.28
C GLY A 80 14.74 -10.99 4.72
N ASN A 81 15.06 -9.91 5.44
CA ASN A 81 15.53 -9.96 6.83
C ASN A 81 14.47 -9.59 7.87
N ASN A 82 13.32 -9.06 7.43
CA ASN A 82 12.24 -8.61 8.30
C ASN A 82 11.06 -9.56 8.22
N ALA A 83 10.38 -9.77 9.35
CA ALA A 83 9.14 -10.54 9.36
C ALA A 83 8.01 -9.77 8.65
N LEU A 84 7.21 -10.44 7.84
CA LEU A 84 6.17 -9.84 7.00
C LEU A 84 4.78 -10.35 7.37
N TYR A 85 3.78 -9.46 7.40
CA TYR A 85 2.41 -9.84 7.74
C TYR A 85 1.36 -8.92 7.11
N GLY A 86 0.09 -9.33 7.21
CA GLY A 86 -1.04 -8.55 6.72
C GLY A 86 -1.04 -8.43 5.20
N PHE A 87 -0.95 -9.57 4.52
CA PHE A 87 -0.79 -9.62 3.07
C PHE A 87 -2.06 -9.22 2.33
N SER A 88 -1.88 -8.41 1.29
CA SER A 88 -2.89 -8.07 0.30
C SER A 88 -2.45 -8.58 -1.06
N THR A 89 -3.36 -9.28 -1.73
CA THR A 89 -3.15 -9.89 -3.03
C THR A 89 -4.02 -9.19 -4.08
N PHE A 90 -3.41 -8.94 -5.22
CA PHE A 90 -4.05 -8.54 -6.46
C PHE A 90 -3.80 -9.63 -7.51
N ALA A 91 -4.86 -10.11 -8.15
CA ALA A 91 -4.76 -11.07 -9.24
C ALA A 91 -5.60 -10.61 -10.45
N GLN A 92 -5.03 -10.73 -11.64
CA GLN A 92 -5.75 -10.55 -12.91
C GLN A 92 -6.18 -11.93 -13.40
N VAL A 93 -7.50 -12.16 -13.46
CA VAL A 93 -8.11 -13.43 -13.85
C VAL A 93 -9.01 -13.17 -15.05
N GLY A 94 -8.57 -13.58 -16.24
CA GLY A 94 -9.16 -13.16 -17.50
C GLY A 94 -9.22 -11.64 -17.60
N SER A 95 -10.41 -11.10 -17.83
CA SER A 95 -10.66 -9.65 -17.87
C SER A 95 -10.94 -9.03 -16.49
N ASN A 96 -11.11 -9.84 -15.45
CA ASN A 96 -11.49 -9.39 -14.12
C ASN A 96 -10.26 -9.18 -13.22
N GLN A 97 -10.40 -8.23 -12.29
CA GLN A 97 -9.43 -8.01 -11.23
C GLN A 97 -10.00 -8.54 -9.92
N TYR A 98 -9.18 -9.29 -9.19
CA TYR A 98 -9.50 -9.81 -7.88
C TYR A 98 -8.54 -9.22 -6.86
N ILE A 99 -9.07 -8.64 -5.78
CA ILE A 99 -8.30 -8.05 -4.69
C ILE A 99 -8.79 -8.68 -3.40
N ASN A 100 -7.86 -9.20 -2.60
CA ASN A 100 -8.19 -9.73 -1.29
C ASN A 100 -7.06 -9.48 -0.29
N SER A 101 -7.43 -9.08 0.92
CA SER A 101 -6.54 -8.82 2.06
C SER A 101 -6.83 -9.74 3.26
N THR A 102 -7.69 -10.75 3.10
CA THR A 102 -8.07 -11.70 4.14
C THR A 102 -7.29 -13.00 3.98
N GLY A 103 -6.59 -13.41 5.03
CA GLY A 103 -5.83 -14.67 5.05
C GLY A 103 -4.33 -14.48 4.99
N GLY A 104 -3.61 -15.53 5.36
CA GLY A 104 -2.15 -15.55 5.46
C GLY A 104 -1.59 -15.13 6.82
N PRO A 105 -0.26 -14.96 6.90
CA PRO A 105 0.44 -14.62 8.14
C PRO A 105 -0.02 -13.27 8.73
N THR A 106 -0.24 -13.26 10.05
CA THR A 106 -0.75 -12.11 10.82
C THR A 106 0.35 -11.49 11.66
N SER A 107 0.07 -10.36 12.34
CA SER A 107 1.04 -9.77 13.26
C SER A 107 1.40 -10.68 14.45
N GLU A 108 0.51 -11.60 14.81
CA GLU A 108 0.72 -12.57 15.89
C GLU A 108 1.51 -13.81 15.42
N SER A 109 1.43 -14.13 14.13
CA SER A 109 2.16 -15.22 13.50
C SER A 109 2.68 -14.77 12.13
N PRO A 110 3.73 -13.93 12.09
CA PRO A 110 4.22 -13.33 10.86
C PRO A 110 5.03 -14.33 10.02
N LEU A 111 5.22 -14.00 8.74
CA LEU A 111 6.12 -14.73 7.86
C LEU A 111 7.56 -14.35 8.19
N THR A 112 8.24 -15.23 8.91
CA THR A 112 9.64 -15.05 9.31
C THR A 112 10.60 -15.16 8.10
N PRO A 113 11.77 -14.50 8.17
CA PRO A 113 12.83 -14.65 7.17
C PRO A 113 13.18 -16.11 6.88
N GLY A 114 13.24 -16.47 5.60
CA GLY A 114 13.53 -17.83 5.13
C GLY A 114 12.32 -18.76 5.10
N ASP A 115 11.18 -18.37 5.67
CA ASP A 115 9.97 -19.19 5.69
C ASP A 115 9.06 -18.94 4.50
N HIS A 116 8.14 -19.90 4.33
CA HIS A 116 7.18 -19.93 3.25
C HIS A 116 5.76 -19.88 3.81
N ALA A 117 4.87 -19.19 3.11
CA ALA A 117 3.44 -19.19 3.43
C ALA A 117 2.61 -19.40 2.17
N THR A 118 1.47 -20.07 2.33
CA THR A 118 0.47 -20.18 1.28
C THR A 118 -0.69 -19.26 1.62
N LEU A 119 -0.95 -18.32 0.73
CA LEU A 119 -2.16 -17.50 0.76
C LEU A 119 -3.24 -18.23 -0.04
N GLU A 120 -4.39 -18.45 0.57
CA GLU A 120 -5.51 -19.14 -0.06
C GLU A 120 -6.72 -18.22 -0.09
N TYR A 121 -7.24 -17.99 -1.29
CA TYR A 121 -8.34 -17.07 -1.53
C TYR A 121 -9.45 -17.75 -2.30
N TYR A 122 -10.64 -17.72 -1.72
CA TYR A 122 -11.84 -18.21 -2.35
C TYR A 122 -12.43 -17.15 -3.29
N CYS A 123 -12.51 -17.46 -4.58
CA CYS A 123 -12.90 -16.51 -5.63
C CYS A 123 -13.97 -17.10 -6.57
N PRO A 124 -15.16 -17.46 -6.06
CA PRO A 124 -16.11 -18.33 -6.76
C PRO A 124 -16.71 -17.71 -8.02
N THR A 125 -16.76 -16.37 -8.11
CA THR A 125 -17.33 -15.65 -9.25
C THR A 125 -16.32 -15.32 -10.34
N ILE A 126 -15.02 -15.37 -10.03
CA ILE A 126 -13.95 -14.88 -10.91
C ILE A 126 -13.00 -16.02 -11.32
N CYS A 127 -12.71 -16.93 -10.40
CA CYS A 127 -11.92 -18.13 -10.65
C CYS A 127 -12.83 -19.25 -11.15
N THR A 128 -13.55 -19.08 -12.24
CA THR A 128 -14.33 -20.19 -12.82
C THR A 128 -13.43 -21.12 -13.64
N ASP A 129 -13.83 -22.36 -13.82
CA ASP A 129 -13.09 -23.33 -14.63
C ASP A 129 -12.76 -22.76 -16.03
N GLY A 130 -11.52 -22.93 -16.47
CA GLY A 130 -11.02 -22.37 -17.73
C GLY A 130 -10.57 -20.91 -17.66
N SER A 131 -10.80 -20.20 -16.55
CA SER A 131 -10.27 -18.84 -16.36
C SER A 131 -8.75 -18.87 -16.24
N ILE A 132 -8.08 -17.86 -16.82
CA ILE A 132 -6.61 -17.76 -16.81
C ILE A 132 -6.18 -16.66 -15.86
N VAL A 133 -5.39 -17.01 -14.84
CA VAL A 133 -4.64 -16.06 -14.02
C VAL A 133 -3.43 -15.62 -14.82
N SER A 134 -3.37 -14.34 -15.18
CA SER A 134 -2.31 -13.76 -16.03
C SER A 134 -1.25 -12.97 -15.24
N LYS A 135 -1.63 -12.47 -14.06
CA LYS A 135 -0.79 -11.63 -13.22
C LYS A 135 -1.19 -11.76 -11.77
N VAL A 136 -0.21 -11.87 -10.88
CA VAL A 136 -0.40 -11.83 -9.43
C VAL A 136 0.59 -10.84 -8.83
N ARG A 137 0.11 -10.02 -7.91
CA ARG A 137 0.92 -9.14 -7.07
C ARG A 137 0.52 -9.34 -5.63
N VAL A 138 1.51 -9.43 -4.74
CA VAL A 138 1.28 -9.53 -3.29
C VAL A 138 2.10 -8.48 -2.57
N SER A 139 1.52 -7.84 -1.56
CA SER A 139 2.16 -6.81 -0.74
C SER A 139 1.78 -6.99 0.74
N PRO A 140 2.76 -6.99 1.67
CA PRO A 140 2.49 -7.03 3.10
C PRO A 140 2.16 -5.63 3.64
N SER A 141 1.24 -5.53 4.60
CA SER A 141 0.80 -4.24 5.15
C SER A 141 1.85 -3.58 6.03
N ASN A 142 2.70 -4.37 6.70
CA ASN A 142 3.76 -3.85 7.55
C ASN A 142 4.99 -3.36 6.75
N CYS A 143 5.10 -3.79 5.48
CA CYS A 143 6.13 -3.32 4.56
C CYS A 143 5.61 -3.20 3.12
N PRO A 144 4.82 -2.16 2.81
CA PRO A 144 4.18 -2.02 1.50
C PRO A 144 5.15 -1.99 0.31
N THR A 145 6.40 -1.56 0.55
CA THR A 145 7.48 -1.52 -0.44
C THR A 145 8.06 -2.89 -0.78
N ALA A 146 7.88 -3.90 0.09
CA ALA A 146 8.35 -5.27 -0.10
C ALA A 146 7.35 -6.13 -0.88
N TRP A 147 6.78 -5.58 -1.95
CA TRP A 147 5.82 -6.28 -2.79
C TRP A 147 6.52 -7.15 -3.83
N SER A 148 5.82 -8.21 -4.26
CA SER A 148 6.27 -9.10 -5.32
C SER A 148 5.22 -9.15 -6.41
N GLU A 149 5.64 -9.17 -7.67
CA GLU A 149 4.75 -9.34 -8.82
C GLU A 149 5.30 -10.42 -9.74
N LYS A 150 4.40 -11.28 -10.21
CA LYS A 150 4.71 -12.34 -11.14
C LYS A 150 3.66 -12.38 -12.24
N LEU A 151 4.14 -12.35 -13.49
CA LEU A 151 3.33 -12.73 -14.64
C LEU A 151 3.24 -14.25 -14.67
N VAL A 152 2.03 -14.77 -14.69
CA VAL A 152 1.74 -16.21 -14.64
C VAL A 152 0.78 -16.56 -15.76
N SER A 153 0.67 -17.84 -16.10
CA SER A 153 -0.36 -18.33 -17.02
C SER A 153 -0.90 -19.61 -16.43
N VAL A 154 -1.83 -19.47 -15.48
CA VAL A 154 -2.39 -20.58 -14.72
C VAL A 154 -3.87 -20.66 -15.04
N THR A 155 -4.32 -21.79 -15.58
CA THR A 155 -5.73 -22.05 -15.81
C THR A 155 -6.36 -22.62 -14.54
N CYS A 156 -7.48 -22.04 -14.10
CA CYS A 156 -8.28 -22.53 -12.99
C CYS A 156 -9.01 -23.82 -13.40
N ASN A 157 -8.81 -24.91 -12.65
CA ASN A 157 -9.46 -26.20 -12.86
C ASN A 157 -9.77 -26.91 -11.53
#